data_AF-A0A956TZY0-F1
#
_entry.id   AF-A0A956TZY0-F1
#
_cell.length_a   1.000
_cell.length_b   1.000
_cell.length_c   1.000
_cell.angle_alpha   90.00
_cell.angle_beta   90.00
_cell.angle_gamma   90.00
#
_symmetry.space_group_name_H-M   'P 1'
#
loop_
_entity.id
_entity.type
_entity.pdbx_description
1 polymer ?
#
loop_
_entity_poly.entity_id
_entity_poly.type
_entity_poly.pdbx_seq_one_letter_code
_entity_poly.pdbx_strand_id
1 'polypeptide(L)'
;MNRYFVNPGFIFSALSCLALAAVLSAVTVPSASADAAGGTAKGKIQYKDKTVDLKYAYIITGPDMFDPDQTETTIILSPTDLSDTIAKCESQSCAGGLTEGMTLSTEDFGGTVRVVYWVVTNDGLMQYSGNTDTSALTLTTDTPEKKAGKMSVDASAAEGPKIDVEFDAPLTKAFKE
;
A
#
# COMPACT_ATOMS: atom_id res chain seq x y z
N MET A 1 42.11 27.43 -76.91
CA MET A 1 41.90 28.81 -76.42
C MET A 1 42.01 28.79 -74.90
N ASN A 2 42.90 29.64 -74.35
CA ASN A 2 42.88 30.30 -73.03
C ASN A 2 42.29 29.52 -71.82
N ARG A 3 42.94 29.40 -70.65
CA ARG A 3 43.98 30.21 -70.01
C ARG A 3 44.59 29.42 -68.85
N TYR A 4 45.88 29.65 -68.62
CA TYR A 4 46.63 29.36 -67.40
C TYR A 4 46.05 30.09 -66.19
N PHE A 5 46.08 29.50 -64.99
CA PHE A 5 47.00 29.92 -63.91
C PHE A 5 46.90 28.99 -62.69
N VAL A 6 48.07 28.70 -62.14
CA VAL A 6 48.37 27.85 -60.98
C VAL A 6 48.67 28.76 -59.77
N ASN A 7 48.60 28.17 -58.57
CA ASN A 7 49.52 28.35 -57.44
C ASN A 7 48.93 29.01 -56.16
N PRO A 8 49.61 28.94 -54.98
CA PRO A 8 49.39 27.92 -53.94
C PRO A 8 49.22 28.56 -52.54
N GLY A 9 49.02 27.77 -51.49
CA GLY A 9 48.99 28.30 -50.12
C GLY A 9 49.08 27.22 -49.06
N PHE A 10 50.29 27.04 -48.55
CA PHE A 10 50.72 26.12 -47.49
C PHE A 10 50.70 26.86 -46.12
N ILE A 11 50.59 26.09 -45.02
CA ILE A 11 51.18 26.29 -43.67
C ILE A 11 50.21 26.30 -42.47
N PHE A 12 50.38 25.24 -41.66
CA PHE A 12 50.34 25.09 -40.18
C PHE A 12 49.51 26.05 -39.31
N SER A 13 48.64 25.48 -38.47
CA SER A 13 48.65 25.77 -37.03
C SER A 13 48.05 24.60 -36.23
N ALA A 14 48.71 24.28 -35.11
CA ALA A 14 48.40 23.20 -34.21
C ALA A 14 47.48 23.66 -33.05
N LEU A 15 47.06 22.67 -32.26
CA LEU A 15 46.49 22.78 -30.91
C LEU A 15 45.03 23.29 -30.79
N SER A 16 44.16 22.37 -30.36
CA SER A 16 43.50 22.42 -29.04
C SER A 16 42.05 21.94 -29.08
N CYS A 17 41.84 20.91 -28.27
CA CYS A 17 40.77 20.81 -27.28
C CYS A 17 39.36 20.34 -27.68
N LEU A 18 38.97 19.33 -26.89
CA LEU A 18 37.63 18.93 -26.47
C LEU A 18 36.81 18.09 -27.46
N ALA A 19 37.05 16.79 -27.38
CA ALA A 19 35.99 15.80 -27.47
C ALA A 19 34.93 16.07 -26.38
N LEU A 20 33.68 16.27 -26.78
CA LEU A 20 32.53 16.29 -25.88
C LEU A 20 31.60 15.14 -26.28
N ALA A 21 31.93 13.93 -25.83
CA ALA A 21 31.00 12.81 -25.82
C ALA A 21 30.16 12.92 -24.54
N ALA A 22 28.98 13.55 -24.65
CA ALA A 22 28.00 13.57 -23.57
C ALA A 22 27.31 12.19 -23.50
N VAL A 23 27.83 11.32 -22.65
CA VAL A 23 27.15 10.08 -22.25
C VAL A 23 25.98 10.49 -21.37
N LEU A 24 24.76 10.43 -21.89
CA LEU A 24 23.54 10.48 -21.08
C LEU A 24 23.45 9.19 -20.27
N SER A 25 24.10 9.17 -19.11
CA SER A 25 23.86 8.15 -18.10
C SER A 25 22.48 8.42 -17.49
N ALA A 26 21.48 7.66 -17.91
CA ALA A 26 20.20 7.59 -17.22
C ALA A 26 20.46 7.07 -15.80
N VAL A 27 20.47 7.97 -14.83
CA VAL A 27 20.44 7.60 -13.41
C VAL A 27 19.03 7.07 -13.16
N THR A 28 18.88 5.75 -13.21
CA THR A 28 17.74 5.08 -12.61
C THR A 28 17.84 5.33 -11.11
N VAL A 29 17.07 6.29 -10.60
CA VAL A 29 16.88 6.45 -9.16
C VAL A 29 16.11 5.22 -8.70
N PRO A 30 16.67 4.34 -7.86
CA PRO A 30 15.85 3.33 -7.23
C PRO A 30 14.85 4.09 -6.35
N SER A 31 13.57 4.02 -6.70
CA SER A 31 12.50 4.35 -5.77
C SER A 31 12.59 3.33 -4.63
N ALA A 32 13.38 3.68 -3.61
CA ALA A 32 13.32 2.99 -2.35
C ALA A 32 11.91 3.25 -1.80
N SER A 33 11.02 2.28 -1.98
CA SER A 33 9.84 2.17 -1.13
C SER A 33 10.39 2.04 0.28
N ALA A 34 10.41 3.13 1.03
CA ALA A 34 10.63 3.05 2.45
C ALA A 34 9.44 2.25 2.98
N ASP A 35 9.68 1.00 3.38
CA ASP A 35 8.70 0.24 4.17
C ASP A 35 8.44 1.08 5.43
N ALA A 36 7.33 1.82 5.42
CA ALA A 36 6.97 2.64 6.55
C ALA A 36 6.66 1.71 7.71
N ALA A 37 7.30 1.93 8.86
CA ALA A 37 6.98 1.22 10.09
C ALA A 37 5.47 1.27 10.38
N GLY A 38 4.93 0.20 10.94
CA GLY A 38 3.51 0.12 11.30
C GLY A 38 3.03 1.33 12.10
N GLY A 39 1.80 1.75 11.79
CA GLY A 39 1.07 2.74 12.56
C GLY A 39 0.49 2.16 13.85
N THR A 40 -0.43 2.89 14.46
CA THR A 40 -1.01 2.52 15.76
C THR A 40 -2.49 2.26 15.67
N ALA A 41 -2.97 1.31 16.46
CA ALA A 41 -4.39 1.06 16.70
C ALA A 41 -4.67 1.04 18.21
N LYS A 42 -5.89 1.41 18.58
CA LYS A 42 -6.39 1.31 19.94
C LYS A 42 -7.84 0.89 19.91
N GLY A 43 -8.17 -0.16 20.64
CA GLY A 43 -9.52 -0.70 20.70
C GLY A 43 -9.48 -2.21 20.73
N LYS A 44 -10.66 -2.81 20.55
CA LYS A 44 -10.77 -4.26 20.61
C LYS A 44 -11.79 -4.80 19.63
N ILE A 45 -11.55 -6.04 19.25
CA ILE A 45 -12.52 -6.91 18.61
C ILE A 45 -12.98 -7.90 19.66
N GLN A 46 -14.29 -8.01 19.88
CA GLN A 46 -14.90 -9.09 20.63
C GLN A 46 -15.62 -10.00 19.65
N TYR A 47 -15.23 -11.26 19.58
CA TYR A 47 -15.89 -12.24 18.73
C TYR A 47 -16.05 -13.54 19.51
N LYS A 48 -17.31 -13.90 19.79
CA LYS A 48 -17.67 -15.03 20.66
C LYS A 48 -17.01 -14.88 22.04
N ASP A 49 -16.28 -15.89 22.49
CA ASP A 49 -15.56 -15.92 23.78
C ASP A 49 -14.16 -15.30 23.69
N LYS A 50 -13.78 -14.72 22.54
CA LYS A 50 -12.46 -14.14 22.31
C LYS A 50 -12.51 -12.62 22.28
N THR A 51 -11.46 -12.02 22.83
CA THR A 51 -11.20 -10.57 22.73
C THR A 51 -9.78 -10.38 22.21
N VAL A 52 -9.63 -9.55 21.18
CA VAL A 52 -8.34 -9.16 20.62
C VAL A 52 -8.16 -7.66 20.83
N ASP A 53 -7.14 -7.28 21.59
CA ASP A 53 -6.74 -5.88 21.77
C ASP A 53 -5.80 -5.46 20.65
N LEU A 54 -6.24 -4.51 19.83
CA LEU A 54 -5.50 -4.03 18.66
C LEU A 54 -4.46 -2.99 19.07
N LYS A 55 -3.28 -3.05 18.44
CA LYS A 55 -2.13 -2.18 18.75
C LYS A 55 -1.49 -1.55 17.52
N TYR A 56 -1.51 -2.27 16.40
CA TYR A 56 -0.82 -1.87 15.18
C TYR A 56 -1.80 -1.70 14.03
N ALA A 57 -1.49 -0.77 13.13
CA ALA A 57 -2.29 -0.47 11.96
C ALA A 57 -1.40 -0.29 10.72
N TYR A 58 -1.80 -0.87 9.60
CA TYR A 58 -1.05 -0.83 8.35
C TYR A 58 -1.99 -0.58 7.19
N ILE A 59 -1.50 0.07 6.15
CA ILE A 59 -2.16 0.07 4.85
C ILE A 59 -1.31 -0.71 3.87
N ILE A 60 -1.96 -1.61 3.15
CA ILE A 60 -1.40 -2.20 1.94
C ILE A 60 -2.29 -1.86 0.75
N THR A 61 -1.68 -1.74 -0.41
CA THR A 61 -2.39 -1.57 -1.68
C THR A 61 -1.91 -2.59 -2.69
N GLY A 62 -2.78 -2.99 -3.61
CA GLY A 62 -2.45 -3.92 -4.68
C GLY A 62 -3.63 -4.11 -5.63
N PRO A 63 -3.46 -4.90 -6.69
CA PRO A 63 -4.54 -5.20 -7.61
C PRO A 63 -5.69 -5.92 -6.91
N ASP A 64 -6.94 -5.55 -7.23
CA ASP A 64 -8.11 -6.28 -6.76
C ASP A 64 -8.11 -7.70 -7.32
N MET A 65 -8.50 -8.67 -6.49
CA MET A 65 -8.45 -10.10 -6.83
C MET A 65 -9.39 -10.48 -7.97
N PHE A 66 -10.49 -9.73 -8.16
CA PHE A 66 -11.49 -9.99 -9.20
C PHE A 66 -11.30 -9.10 -10.43
N ASP A 67 -10.77 -7.89 -10.24
CA ASP A 67 -10.45 -6.93 -11.30
C ASP A 67 -9.03 -6.37 -11.14
N PRO A 68 -8.02 -6.96 -11.80
CA PRO A 68 -6.61 -6.55 -11.63
C PRO A 68 -6.32 -5.13 -12.13
N ASP A 69 -7.24 -4.51 -12.89
CA ASP A 69 -7.11 -3.11 -13.32
C ASP A 69 -7.51 -2.13 -12.20
N GLN A 70 -8.13 -2.60 -11.12
CA GLN A 70 -8.48 -1.82 -9.94
C GLN A 70 -7.45 -2.01 -8.84
N THR A 71 -7.13 -0.92 -8.12
CA THR A 71 -6.28 -0.97 -6.94
C THR A 71 -7.15 -1.02 -5.69
N GLU A 72 -7.05 -2.09 -4.93
CA GLU A 72 -7.65 -2.20 -3.60
C GLU A 72 -6.73 -1.54 -2.56
N THR A 73 -7.33 -0.87 -1.58
CA THR A 73 -6.62 -0.40 -0.39
C THR A 73 -7.16 -1.14 0.83
N THR A 74 -6.32 -1.96 1.46
CA THR A 74 -6.69 -2.73 2.65
C THR A 74 -6.00 -2.13 3.87
N ILE A 75 -6.79 -1.83 4.91
CA ILE A 75 -6.28 -1.51 6.24
C ILE A 75 -6.19 -2.81 7.03
N ILE A 76 -5.04 -3.06 7.64
CA ILE A 76 -4.78 -4.21 8.52
C ILE A 76 -4.64 -3.71 9.94
N LEU A 77 -5.40 -4.28 10.87
CA LEU A 77 -5.29 -3.99 12.30
C LEU A 77 -4.91 -5.26 13.04
N SER A 78 -3.86 -5.18 13.87
CA SER A 78 -3.25 -6.37 14.48
C SER A 78 -2.91 -6.14 15.97
N PRO A 79 -2.97 -7.19 16.82
CA PRO A 79 -2.44 -7.15 18.18
C PRO A 79 -0.90 -7.20 18.23
N THR A 80 -0.24 -7.69 17.17
CA THR A 80 1.22 -7.88 17.06
C THR A 80 1.79 -7.10 15.88
N ASP A 81 3.09 -6.79 15.93
CA ASP A 81 3.76 -6.08 14.84
C ASP A 81 3.95 -7.00 13.62
N LEU A 82 3.39 -6.59 12.48
CA LEU A 82 3.45 -7.29 11.21
C LEU A 82 4.43 -6.67 10.21
N SER A 83 5.19 -5.63 10.59
CA SER A 83 6.06 -4.88 9.67
C SER A 83 7.00 -5.80 8.88
N ASP A 84 7.71 -6.70 9.58
CA ASP A 84 8.62 -7.67 8.94
C ASP A 84 7.91 -8.69 8.05
N THR A 85 6.70 -9.10 8.43
CA THR A 85 5.89 -10.05 7.66
C THR A 85 5.44 -9.40 6.35
N ILE A 86 4.89 -8.18 6.42
CA ILE A 86 4.44 -7.41 5.26
C ILE A 86 5.62 -7.11 4.32
N ALA A 87 6.77 -6.72 4.88
CA ALA A 87 7.99 -6.44 4.11
C ALA A 87 8.45 -7.65 3.29
N LYS A 88 8.33 -8.88 3.84
CA LYS A 88 8.72 -10.13 3.18
C LYS A 88 7.69 -10.69 2.21
N CYS A 89 6.43 -10.28 2.31
CA CYS A 89 5.38 -10.79 1.43
C CYS A 89 5.57 -10.31 -0.01
N GLU A 90 5.32 -11.20 -0.98
CA GLU A 90 5.39 -10.88 -2.41
C GLU A 90 4.04 -10.42 -2.97
N SER A 91 2.95 -10.74 -2.27
CA SER A 91 1.57 -10.45 -2.68
C SER A 91 0.75 -9.77 -1.58
N GLN A 92 -0.33 -9.08 -1.98
CA GLN A 92 -1.29 -8.49 -1.05
C GLN A 92 -1.96 -9.57 -0.17
N SER A 93 -2.28 -10.72 -0.77
CA SER A 93 -2.87 -11.88 -0.08
C SER A 93 -1.96 -12.46 1.01
N CYS A 94 -0.64 -12.48 0.80
CA CYS A 94 0.32 -12.89 1.82
C CYS A 94 0.31 -11.90 2.99
N ALA A 95 0.35 -10.59 2.70
CA ALA A 95 0.43 -9.56 3.73
C ALA A 95 -0.86 -9.42 4.54
N GLY A 96 -2.02 -9.68 3.91
CA GLY A 96 -3.32 -9.72 4.56
C GLY A 96 -3.62 -11.03 5.31
N GLY A 97 -2.73 -12.03 5.26
CA GLY A 97 -2.91 -13.30 5.97
C GLY A 97 -2.72 -13.13 7.48
N LEU A 98 -3.82 -13.12 8.23
CA LEU A 98 -3.81 -12.92 9.69
C LEU A 98 -4.11 -14.21 10.46
N THR A 99 -3.47 -14.36 11.61
CA THR A 99 -3.86 -15.34 12.63
C THR A 99 -4.70 -14.70 13.73
N GLU A 100 -4.53 -13.40 13.98
CA GLU A 100 -5.37 -12.58 14.85
C GLU A 100 -5.45 -11.14 14.33
N GLY A 101 -6.59 -10.48 14.54
CA GLY A 101 -6.82 -9.09 14.15
C GLY A 101 -7.94 -8.97 13.13
N MET A 102 -7.82 -7.99 12.23
CA MET A 102 -8.76 -7.81 11.13
C MET A 102 -8.16 -7.11 9.93
N THR A 103 -8.76 -7.33 8.77
CA THR A 103 -8.66 -6.45 7.61
C THR A 103 -9.96 -5.69 7.40
N LEU A 104 -9.88 -4.49 6.85
CA LEU A 104 -11.03 -3.79 6.30
C LEU A 104 -10.66 -3.00 5.04
N SER A 105 -11.62 -2.87 4.14
CA SER A 105 -11.52 -2.04 2.93
C SER A 105 -12.91 -1.50 2.58
N THR A 106 -12.97 -0.70 1.52
CA THR A 106 -14.21 -0.14 0.99
C THR A 106 -14.41 -0.69 -0.41
N GLU A 107 -15.56 -1.30 -0.65
CA GLU A 107 -15.88 -1.94 -1.93
C GLU A 107 -17.20 -1.39 -2.51
N ASP A 108 -17.31 -1.34 -3.84
CA ASP A 108 -18.52 -0.93 -4.55
C ASP A 108 -19.31 -2.15 -5.05
N PHE A 109 -20.49 -2.39 -4.46
CA PHE A 109 -21.42 -3.44 -4.85
C PHE A 109 -22.47 -2.93 -5.85
N GLY A 110 -22.01 -2.49 -7.03
CA GLY A 110 -22.92 -2.07 -8.12
C GLY A 110 -23.64 -0.75 -7.86
N GLY A 111 -22.91 0.25 -7.37
CA GLY A 111 -23.39 1.58 -7.01
C GLY A 111 -23.68 1.77 -5.51
N THR A 112 -23.43 0.74 -4.69
CA THR A 112 -23.55 0.82 -3.23
C THR A 112 -22.21 0.52 -2.60
N VAL A 113 -21.55 1.56 -2.13
CA VAL A 113 -20.28 1.46 -1.43
C VAL A 113 -20.51 0.94 -0.01
N ARG A 114 -19.76 -0.09 0.39
CA ARG A 114 -19.81 -0.72 1.71
C ARG A 114 -18.42 -0.76 2.32
N VAL A 115 -18.35 -0.77 3.66
CA VAL A 115 -17.14 -1.18 4.38
C VAL A 115 -17.20 -2.69 4.51
N VAL A 116 -16.22 -3.38 3.94
CA VAL A 116 -16.03 -4.83 4.10
C VAL A 116 -14.97 -5.07 5.15
N TYR A 117 -15.12 -6.14 5.91
CA TYR A 117 -14.15 -6.49 6.94
C TYR A 117 -14.08 -8.00 7.15
N TRP A 118 -12.90 -8.47 7.51
CA TRP A 118 -12.64 -9.84 7.89
C TRP A 118 -11.91 -9.86 9.23
N VAL A 119 -12.52 -10.51 10.21
CA VAL A 119 -11.99 -10.68 11.56
C VAL A 119 -11.44 -12.08 11.69
N VAL A 120 -10.27 -12.20 12.32
CA VAL A 120 -9.64 -13.46 12.67
C VAL A 120 -9.26 -13.46 14.14
N THR A 121 -9.57 -14.53 14.85
CA THR A 121 -9.19 -14.73 16.25
C THR A 121 -8.79 -16.19 16.50
N ASN A 122 -8.20 -16.46 17.67
CA ASN A 122 -7.87 -17.82 18.13
C ASN A 122 -6.93 -18.53 17.14
N ASP A 123 -5.79 -17.88 16.84
CA ASP A 123 -4.73 -18.40 15.97
C ASP A 123 -5.23 -18.85 14.59
N GLY A 124 -6.13 -18.09 13.97
CA GLY A 124 -6.67 -18.37 12.65
C GLY A 124 -7.91 -19.29 12.62
N LEU A 125 -8.26 -19.90 13.76
CA LEU A 125 -9.31 -20.92 13.84
C LEU A 125 -10.73 -20.36 13.89
N MET A 126 -10.88 -19.07 14.24
CA MET A 126 -12.17 -18.40 14.26
C MET A 126 -12.14 -17.20 13.33
N GLN A 127 -13.05 -17.20 12.36
CA GLN A 127 -13.13 -16.16 11.35
C GLN A 127 -14.56 -15.65 11.19
N TYR A 128 -14.67 -14.39 10.78
CA TYR A 128 -15.94 -13.78 10.40
C TYR A 128 -15.68 -12.75 9.31
N SER A 129 -16.39 -12.87 8.18
CA SER A 129 -16.43 -11.83 7.15
C SER A 129 -17.78 -11.12 7.22
N GLY A 130 -17.77 -9.81 7.12
CA GLY A 130 -18.97 -9.00 7.09
C GLY A 130 -18.82 -7.77 6.22
N ASN A 131 -19.94 -7.11 5.97
CA ASN A 131 -19.97 -5.78 5.40
C ASN A 131 -21.01 -4.93 6.13
N THR A 132 -20.85 -3.62 6.05
CA THR A 132 -21.71 -2.65 6.73
C THR A 132 -21.76 -1.33 5.95
N ASP A 133 -22.67 -0.44 6.32
CA ASP A 133 -22.73 0.92 5.80
C ASP A 133 -21.45 1.70 6.09
N THR A 134 -21.09 2.62 5.18
CA THR A 134 -19.88 3.44 5.29
C THR A 134 -19.85 4.31 6.54
N SER A 135 -20.99 4.60 7.16
CA SER A 135 -21.07 5.30 8.44
C SER A 135 -20.39 4.56 9.60
N ALA A 136 -20.14 3.25 9.47
CA ALA A 136 -19.38 2.48 10.46
C ALA A 136 -17.89 2.85 10.49
N LEU A 137 -17.36 3.48 9.43
CA LEU A 137 -15.99 3.92 9.30
C LEU A 137 -15.94 5.45 9.11
N THR A 138 -15.39 6.15 10.09
CA THR A 138 -15.17 7.60 10.00
C THR A 138 -13.67 7.87 9.88
N LEU A 139 -13.23 8.38 8.73
CA LEU A 139 -11.85 8.79 8.51
C LEU A 139 -11.65 10.26 8.85
N THR A 140 -10.64 10.55 9.66
CA THR A 140 -10.14 11.90 9.94
C THR A 140 -8.96 12.26 9.03
N THR A 141 -8.27 11.26 8.49
CA THR A 141 -7.25 11.39 7.43
C THR A 141 -7.53 10.32 6.39
N ASP A 142 -7.55 10.71 5.11
CA ASP A 142 -7.75 9.82 3.98
C ASP A 142 -6.89 10.29 2.81
N THR A 143 -5.65 9.78 2.74
CA THR A 143 -4.70 10.04 1.65
C THR A 143 -4.12 8.71 1.15
N PRO A 144 -3.49 8.69 -0.04
CA PRO A 144 -2.83 7.48 -0.54
C PRO A 144 -1.75 6.93 0.40
N GLU A 145 -1.08 7.80 1.16
CA GLU A 145 0.02 7.44 2.06
C GLU A 145 -0.44 7.17 3.51
N LYS A 146 -1.69 7.51 3.86
CA LYS A 146 -2.15 7.44 5.25
C LYS A 146 -3.67 7.45 5.36
N LYS A 147 -4.20 6.59 6.22
CA LYS A 147 -5.58 6.64 6.70
C LYS A 147 -5.60 6.61 8.21
N ALA A 148 -6.38 7.50 8.81
CA ALA A 148 -6.61 7.53 10.24
C ALA A 148 -8.09 7.75 10.51
N GLY A 149 -8.62 7.12 11.55
CA GLY A 149 -10.03 7.19 11.83
C GLY A 149 -10.51 6.20 12.87
N LYS A 150 -11.82 5.99 12.88
CA LYS A 150 -12.51 5.10 13.80
C LYS A 150 -13.43 4.15 13.04
N MET A 151 -13.43 2.89 13.42
CA MET A 151 -14.41 1.90 12.99
C MET A 151 -15.23 1.40 14.20
N SER A 152 -16.56 1.33 14.03
CA SER A 152 -17.44 0.73 15.02
C SER A 152 -18.53 -0.12 14.38
N VAL A 153 -18.65 -1.37 14.81
CA VAL A 153 -19.65 -2.34 14.34
C VAL A 153 -20.11 -3.17 15.53
N ASP A 154 -21.42 -3.40 15.64
CA ASP A 154 -21.98 -4.43 16.53
C ASP A 154 -22.78 -5.42 15.69
N ALA A 155 -22.13 -6.50 15.27
CA ALA A 155 -22.75 -7.57 14.50
C ALA A 155 -23.22 -8.74 15.39
N SER A 156 -23.28 -8.56 16.71
CA SER A 156 -23.58 -9.67 17.64
C SER A 156 -24.96 -10.29 17.43
N ALA A 157 -25.94 -9.52 16.96
CA ALA A 157 -27.27 -10.04 16.61
C ALA A 157 -27.24 -11.06 15.45
N ALA A 158 -26.19 -11.03 14.63
CA ALA A 158 -25.92 -11.99 13.55
C ALA A 158 -24.80 -12.97 13.92
N GLU A 159 -24.56 -13.18 15.22
CA GLU A 159 -23.46 -13.99 15.75
C GLU A 159 -22.07 -13.51 15.30
N GLY A 160 -21.96 -12.25 14.87
CA GLY A 160 -20.74 -11.60 14.42
C GLY A 160 -19.99 -10.84 15.51
N PRO A 161 -18.87 -10.17 15.15
CA PRO A 161 -18.03 -9.46 16.08
C PRO A 161 -18.64 -8.13 16.53
N LYS A 162 -18.22 -7.67 17.72
CA LYS A 162 -18.26 -6.26 18.11
C LYS A 162 -16.89 -5.66 17.91
N ILE A 163 -16.82 -4.57 17.16
CA ILE A 163 -15.60 -3.88 16.79
C ILE A 163 -15.75 -2.43 17.28
N ASP A 164 -14.77 -1.95 18.02
CA ASP A 164 -14.65 -0.54 18.38
C ASP A 164 -13.15 -0.21 18.42
N VAL A 165 -12.67 0.45 17.38
CA VAL A 165 -11.25 0.71 17.17
C VAL A 165 -11.01 2.08 16.55
N GLU A 166 -9.99 2.76 17.06
CA GLU A 166 -9.37 3.93 16.46
C GLU A 166 -7.99 3.53 15.92
N PHE A 167 -7.62 4.06 14.76
CA PHE A 167 -6.35 3.73 14.11
C PHE A 167 -5.74 4.93 13.40
N ASP A 168 -4.43 4.87 13.25
CA ASP A 168 -3.60 5.75 12.44
C ASP A 168 -2.64 4.84 11.68
N ALA A 169 -2.91 4.62 10.40
CA ALA A 169 -2.24 3.64 9.56
C ALA A 169 -1.51 4.36 8.40
N PRO A 170 -0.18 4.23 8.30
CA PRO A 170 0.57 4.64 7.11
C PRO A 170 0.46 3.57 6.01
N LEU A 171 0.68 3.98 4.75
CA LEU A 171 0.99 3.08 3.65
C LEU A 171 2.30 2.36 3.95
N THR A 172 2.19 1.08 4.27
CA THR A 172 3.31 0.20 4.59
C THR A 172 3.89 -0.40 3.33
N LYS A 173 3.04 -0.85 2.39
CA LYS A 173 3.49 -1.47 1.15
C LYS A 173 2.48 -1.36 0.02
N ALA A 174 2.99 -1.09 -1.18
CA ALA A 174 2.22 -1.14 -2.42
C ALA A 174 2.72 -2.32 -3.28
N PHE A 175 1.84 -3.28 -3.51
CA PHE A 175 2.02 -4.41 -4.39
C PHE A 175 1.67 -4.02 -5.83
N LYS A 176 2.34 -4.64 -6.80
CA LYS A 176 2.23 -4.29 -8.24
C LYS A 176 1.85 -5.48 -9.10
N GLU A 177 1.19 -6.49 -8.53
CA GLU A 177 1.00 -7.80 -9.17
C GLU A 177 0.63 -7.70 -10.67
#